data_AF-A0A7S3YE50-F1
#
_entry.id   AF-A0A7S3YE50-F1
#
_cell.length_a   1.000
_cell.length_b   1.000
_cell.length_c   1.000
_cell.angle_alpha   90.00
_cell.angle_beta   90.00
_cell.angle_gamma   90.00
#
_symmetry.space_group_name_H-M   'P 1'
#
loop_
_entity.id
_entity.type
_entity.pdbx_description
1 polymer ?
#
loop_
_entity_poly.entity_id
_entity_poly.type
_entity_poly.pdbx_seq_one_letter_code
_entity_poly.pdbx_strand_id
1 'polypeptide(L)'
;MHSPQSLLSTALLLLLNFHAAVGSEGDDHAFEWGASFELLANESYVWQAQKTGCPVENQTYVDPSMMFVLVPLDNSTVEGLKAAEETAEELLEGDLTVVTPALQSIEPGVGIQLVFDSEASTSMFPFTVSKGGAYGIFTEHVPDEFEFDEHYLVTANGDDVEPVALLIEEDGHSHGHTTECLEPTDRPDCSCLVGDLGELDCANTTSVEEAMQYLNDNKCNEGCNCYDEGCAMNFYFVDMHHSACDENALPMAVEEGFHDFEGACQRCYESPHQNPALEACNPIDCKDYDSITSNITYLSTPSNDCITSQCAAGDCQASWQTVIAYHDTCCDEDLPETIEESFHDFEEVCLFGCNVQAPEGYEVDCTLPKNMVM
;
A
#
# COMPACT_ATOMS: atom_id res chain seq x y z
N MET A 1 41.37 -68.46 22.13
CA MET A 1 42.45 -67.56 22.55
C MET A 1 41.92 -66.14 22.46
N HIS A 2 41.82 -65.50 23.63
CA HIS A 2 41.60 -64.09 23.97
C HIS A 2 40.46 -63.26 23.33
N SER A 3 39.59 -62.85 24.27
CA SER A 3 38.58 -61.79 24.26
C SER A 3 39.17 -60.37 24.11
N PRO A 4 38.33 -59.33 23.98
CA PRO A 4 38.66 -57.99 23.49
C PRO A 4 39.20 -57.05 24.58
N GLN A 5 39.81 -55.93 24.18
CA GLN A 5 40.12 -54.81 25.08
C GLN A 5 39.57 -53.49 24.54
N SER A 6 38.59 -53.00 25.31
CA SER A 6 38.22 -51.60 25.55
C SER A 6 39.41 -50.63 25.54
N LEU A 7 39.20 -49.46 24.93
CA LEU A 7 39.75 -48.19 25.41
C LEU A 7 38.64 -47.14 25.38
N LEU A 8 38.13 -46.81 26.57
CA LEU A 8 37.57 -45.50 26.88
C LEU A 8 38.63 -44.42 26.59
N SER A 9 38.24 -43.30 25.98
CA SER A 9 38.95 -42.04 26.17
C SER A 9 38.00 -40.85 26.07
N THR A 10 37.70 -40.31 27.25
CA THR A 10 37.59 -38.88 27.62
C THR A 10 36.82 -37.91 26.71
N ALA A 11 35.78 -37.34 27.29
CA ALA A 11 35.10 -36.13 26.86
C ALA A 11 36.07 -34.95 26.64
N LEU A 12 35.78 -34.13 25.62
CA LEU A 12 36.18 -32.74 25.56
C LEU A 12 34.96 -31.91 25.12
N LEU A 13 34.33 -31.26 26.10
CA LEU A 13 33.45 -30.11 25.89
C LEU A 13 34.26 -29.04 25.14
N LEU A 14 33.87 -28.70 23.91
CA LEU A 14 34.21 -27.41 23.32
C LEU A 14 32.95 -26.54 23.39
N LEU A 15 32.86 -25.77 24.46
CA LEU A 15 32.13 -24.51 24.48
C LEU A 15 32.86 -23.55 23.54
N LEU A 16 32.31 -23.32 22.36
CA LEU A 16 32.64 -22.16 21.56
C LEU A 16 31.56 -21.11 21.82
N ASN A 17 31.88 -20.21 22.76
CA ASN A 17 31.27 -18.90 22.85
C ASN A 17 31.55 -18.18 21.53
N PHE A 18 30.52 -17.93 20.73
CA PHE A 18 30.55 -16.84 19.76
C PHE A 18 29.93 -15.62 20.44
N HIS A 19 30.80 -14.66 20.80
CA HIS A 19 30.38 -13.30 21.12
C HIS A 19 30.29 -12.53 19.82
N ALA A 20 29.13 -11.88 19.63
CA ALA A 20 28.85 -10.67 18.87
C ALA A 20 29.89 -10.24 17.81
N ALA A 21 29.49 -10.34 16.55
CA ALA A 21 29.89 -9.37 15.56
C ALA A 21 28.79 -8.31 15.48
N VAL A 22 29.09 -7.09 15.92
CA VAL A 22 28.41 -5.89 15.47
C VAL A 22 28.87 -5.65 14.02
N GLY A 23 27.91 -5.62 13.10
CA GLY A 23 28.04 -5.22 11.71
C GLY A 23 26.70 -4.62 11.29
N SER A 24 26.74 -3.44 10.68
CA SER A 24 25.62 -2.57 10.36
C SER A 24 25.01 -2.84 8.98
N GLU A 25 23.77 -2.35 8.82
CA GLU A 25 23.09 -1.92 7.58
C GLU A 25 22.50 -3.01 6.67
N GLY A 26 21.16 -3.08 6.69
CA GLY A 26 20.26 -3.87 5.84
C GLY A 26 19.59 -5.02 6.61
N ASP A 27 18.65 -4.70 7.51
CA ASP A 27 17.88 -5.74 8.23
C ASP A 27 16.84 -6.31 7.26
N ASP A 28 17.05 -7.57 6.86
CA ASP A 28 16.09 -8.39 6.12
C ASP A 28 15.22 -9.07 7.18
N HIS A 29 14.11 -8.44 7.55
CA HIS A 29 13.21 -8.93 8.59
C HIS A 29 12.48 -10.21 8.11
N ALA A 30 12.12 -11.11 9.03
CA ALA A 30 11.38 -12.34 8.70
C ALA A 30 9.89 -12.09 8.36
N PHE A 31 9.44 -10.84 8.41
CA PHE A 31 8.09 -10.37 8.13
C PHE A 31 8.18 -9.10 7.29
N GLU A 32 7.23 -8.89 6.37
CA GLU A 32 7.09 -7.64 5.62
C GLU A 32 6.17 -6.63 6.34
N TRP A 33 5.31 -7.13 7.22
CA TRP A 33 4.28 -6.34 7.87
C TRP A 33 4.10 -6.67 9.36
N GLY A 34 3.87 -5.62 10.15
CA GLY A 34 3.48 -5.71 11.54
C GLY A 34 2.47 -4.65 11.93
N ALA A 35 1.44 -5.02 12.70
CA ALA A 35 0.50 -4.06 13.26
C ALA A 35 0.05 -4.41 14.67
N SER A 36 -0.32 -3.37 15.42
CA SER A 36 -0.82 -3.54 16.79
C SER A 36 -2.32 -3.30 16.90
N PHE A 37 -2.98 -4.05 17.78
CA PHE A 37 -4.42 -4.06 18.00
C PHE A 37 -4.75 -4.06 19.49
N GLU A 38 -5.90 -3.48 19.84
CA GLU A 38 -6.47 -3.59 21.19
C GLU A 38 -7.55 -4.67 21.21
N LEU A 39 -7.16 -5.89 21.59
CA LEU A 39 -8.06 -7.05 21.56
C LEU A 39 -8.75 -7.28 22.91
N LEU A 40 -10.03 -7.66 22.86
CA LEU A 40 -10.85 -7.91 24.03
C LEU A 40 -10.78 -9.38 24.50
N ALA A 41 -10.83 -9.56 25.82
CA ALA A 41 -10.69 -10.88 26.43
C ALA A 41 -11.87 -11.79 26.09
N ASN A 42 -11.59 -12.97 25.52
CA ASN A 42 -12.54 -14.00 25.11
C ASN A 42 -13.53 -13.55 24.02
N GLU A 43 -13.21 -12.45 23.34
CA GLU A 43 -13.86 -12.11 22.09
C GLU A 43 -13.28 -12.98 20.97
N SER A 44 -14.13 -13.28 19.99
CA SER A 44 -13.76 -14.08 18.83
C SER A 44 -13.46 -13.15 17.67
N TYR A 45 -12.26 -13.29 17.14
CA TYR A 45 -11.78 -12.61 15.95
C TYR A 45 -11.57 -13.63 14.85
N VAL A 46 -11.52 -13.17 13.61
CA VAL A 46 -11.20 -13.99 12.44
C VAL A 46 -10.12 -13.27 11.67
N TRP A 47 -8.96 -13.90 11.56
CA TRP A 47 -8.01 -13.55 10.51
C TRP A 47 -8.49 -14.20 9.22
N GLN A 48 -8.56 -13.46 8.13
CA GLN A 48 -9.02 -13.98 6.85
C GLN A 48 -8.11 -13.58 5.70
N ALA A 49 -8.11 -14.44 4.68
CA ALA A 49 -7.39 -14.23 3.44
C ALA A 49 -8.31 -14.63 2.28
N GLN A 50 -8.52 -13.70 1.35
CA GLN A 50 -9.29 -13.87 0.13
C GLN A 50 -8.37 -14.18 -1.04
N LYS A 51 -8.91 -14.86 -2.05
CA LYS A 51 -8.32 -14.81 -3.38
C LYS A 51 -8.53 -13.41 -3.93
N THR A 52 -7.47 -12.83 -4.46
CA THR A 52 -7.48 -11.50 -5.07
C THR A 52 -7.26 -11.63 -6.57
N GLY A 53 -7.35 -10.50 -7.27
CA GLY A 53 -7.27 -10.44 -8.71
C GLY A 53 -8.61 -10.25 -9.40
N CYS A 54 -8.56 -9.68 -10.59
CA CYS A 54 -9.73 -9.46 -11.43
C CYS A 54 -9.40 -9.81 -12.90
N PRO A 55 -10.40 -10.15 -13.73
CA PRO A 55 -11.80 -10.35 -13.36
C PRO A 55 -11.98 -11.55 -12.42
N VAL A 56 -13.10 -11.61 -11.68
CA VAL A 56 -13.35 -12.58 -10.58
C VAL A 56 -13.04 -14.03 -10.97
N GLU A 57 -13.26 -14.43 -12.23
CA GLU A 57 -12.96 -15.79 -12.70
C GLU A 57 -11.46 -16.19 -12.66
N ASN A 58 -10.56 -15.21 -12.56
CA ASN A 58 -9.11 -15.41 -12.51
C ASN A 58 -8.55 -15.32 -11.09
N GLN A 59 -9.39 -15.08 -10.08
CA GLN A 59 -8.95 -14.93 -8.70
C GLN A 59 -8.12 -16.11 -8.21
N THR A 60 -7.00 -15.80 -7.57
CA THR A 60 -6.11 -16.76 -6.92
C THR A 60 -5.59 -16.17 -5.61
N TYR A 61 -5.04 -17.02 -4.75
CA TYR A 61 -4.23 -16.52 -3.65
C TYR A 61 -2.89 -16.05 -4.20
N VAL A 62 -2.43 -14.85 -3.81
CA VAL A 62 -1.12 -14.31 -4.23
C VAL A 62 0.02 -15.21 -3.77
N ASP A 63 -0.09 -15.80 -2.57
CA ASP A 63 0.69 -16.95 -2.10
C ASP A 63 -0.24 -18.02 -1.51
N PRO A 64 -0.01 -19.34 -1.72
CA PRO A 64 -0.79 -20.41 -1.06
C PRO A 64 -0.74 -20.42 0.49
N SER A 65 0.18 -19.69 1.11
CA SER A 65 0.36 -19.66 2.56
C SER A 65 1.01 -18.36 3.05
N MET A 66 0.96 -18.12 4.35
CA MET A 66 1.62 -16.95 4.97
C MET A 66 2.13 -17.31 6.37
N MET A 67 3.35 -16.94 6.71
CA MET A 67 3.81 -17.00 8.10
C MET A 67 3.10 -15.93 8.94
N PHE A 68 2.77 -16.27 10.18
CA PHE A 68 1.95 -15.44 11.06
C PHE A 68 2.40 -15.61 12.50
N VAL A 69 2.42 -14.52 13.27
CA VAL A 69 2.55 -14.58 14.72
C VAL A 69 1.70 -13.52 15.41
N LEU A 70 1.07 -13.89 16.53
CA LEU A 70 0.33 -12.99 17.42
C LEU A 70 1.09 -12.84 18.74
N VAL A 71 1.61 -11.66 19.03
CA VAL A 71 2.48 -11.38 20.20
C VAL A 71 1.77 -10.45 21.19
N PRO A 72 1.68 -10.78 22.48
CA PRO A 72 1.20 -9.81 23.49
C PRO A 72 2.16 -8.62 23.61
N LEU A 73 1.63 -7.39 23.63
CA LEU A 73 2.42 -6.16 23.78
C LEU A 73 2.19 -5.50 25.14
N ASP A 74 3.12 -4.62 25.52
CA ASP A 74 2.96 -3.75 26.67
C ASP A 74 1.97 -2.59 26.41
N ASN A 75 1.92 -2.12 25.15
CA ASN A 75 0.99 -1.09 24.65
C ASN A 75 0.90 -1.18 23.11
N SER A 76 -0.13 -0.57 22.53
CA SER A 76 -0.45 -0.56 21.09
C SER A 76 0.18 0.62 20.31
N THR A 77 1.23 1.26 20.84
CA THR A 77 1.93 2.31 20.10
C THR A 77 2.96 1.72 19.15
N VAL A 78 3.42 2.51 18.17
CA VAL A 78 4.55 2.14 17.30
C VAL A 78 5.76 1.70 18.13
N GLU A 79 6.10 2.39 19.24
CA GLU A 79 7.22 1.98 20.11
C GLU A 79 6.99 0.60 20.75
N GLY A 80 5.75 0.30 21.14
CA GLY A 80 5.37 -1.00 21.69
C GLY A 80 5.44 -2.13 20.65
N LEU A 81 5.05 -1.82 19.41
CA LEU A 81 5.13 -2.74 18.27
C LEU A 81 6.59 -3.00 17.86
N LYS A 82 7.41 -1.95 17.71
CA LYS A 82 8.86 -2.07 17.43
C LYS A 82 9.60 -2.89 18.49
N ALA A 83 9.22 -2.74 19.76
CA ALA A 83 9.82 -3.52 20.84
C ALA A 83 9.54 -5.03 20.75
N ALA A 84 8.60 -5.47 19.91
CA ALA A 84 8.24 -6.87 19.71
C ALA A 84 8.85 -7.50 18.45
N GLU A 85 9.51 -6.74 17.57
CA GLU A 85 10.11 -7.23 16.31
C GLU A 85 11.05 -8.42 16.54
N GLU A 86 12.05 -8.28 17.44
CA GLU A 86 13.01 -9.36 17.77
C GLU A 86 12.28 -10.64 18.24
N THR A 87 11.18 -10.49 18.99
CA THR A 87 10.39 -11.66 19.42
C THR A 87 9.58 -12.26 18.28
N ALA A 88 9.04 -11.44 17.38
CA ALA A 88 8.30 -11.89 16.21
C ALA A 88 9.22 -12.65 15.24
N GLU A 89 10.40 -12.11 14.94
CA GLU A 89 11.43 -12.76 14.11
C GLU A 89 11.83 -14.12 14.65
N GLU A 90 12.19 -14.20 15.94
CA GLU A 90 12.58 -15.47 16.56
C GLU A 90 11.47 -16.54 16.45
N LEU A 91 10.20 -16.13 16.45
CA LEU A 91 9.04 -17.03 16.30
C LEU A 91 8.79 -17.42 14.85
N LEU A 92 8.97 -16.50 13.90
CA LEU A 92 8.75 -16.72 12.46
C LEU A 92 9.88 -17.55 11.82
N GLU A 93 11.13 -17.33 12.22
CA GLU A 93 12.28 -18.15 11.79
C GLU A 93 12.32 -19.54 12.44
N GLY A 94 11.51 -19.73 13.49
CA GLY A 94 11.44 -20.94 14.30
C GLY A 94 10.65 -22.09 13.66
N ASP A 95 10.29 -23.07 14.51
CA ASP A 95 9.42 -24.17 14.09
C ASP A 95 7.95 -23.67 14.00
N LEU A 96 7.43 -23.57 12.78
CA LEU A 96 6.06 -23.10 12.53
C LEU A 96 5.00 -24.19 12.76
N THR A 97 3.93 -23.81 13.46
CA THR A 97 2.73 -24.63 13.60
C THR A 97 1.82 -24.43 12.40
N VAL A 98 1.53 -25.51 11.65
CA VAL A 98 0.61 -25.42 10.50
C VAL A 98 -0.84 -25.29 10.95
N VAL A 99 -1.50 -24.24 10.47
CA VAL A 99 -2.91 -23.95 10.72
C VAL A 99 -3.63 -23.85 9.38
N THR A 100 -4.80 -24.49 9.28
CA THR A 100 -5.66 -24.51 8.08
C THR A 100 -7.05 -24.03 8.51
N PRO A 101 -7.95 -23.56 7.64
CA PRO A 101 -9.32 -23.17 8.03
C PRO A 101 -10.10 -24.27 8.79
N ALA A 102 -9.78 -25.54 8.57
CA ALA A 102 -10.36 -26.67 9.29
C ALA A 102 -9.80 -26.86 10.73
N LEU A 103 -8.70 -26.18 11.08
CA LEU A 103 -7.99 -26.25 12.36
C LEU A 103 -8.00 -24.86 13.01
N GLN A 104 -8.76 -24.69 14.09
CA GLN A 104 -9.08 -23.37 14.66
C GLN A 104 -8.11 -22.92 15.78
N SER A 105 -6.80 -22.98 15.60
CA SER A 105 -5.90 -22.50 16.68
C SER A 105 -4.76 -21.63 16.17
N ILE A 106 -5.04 -20.33 16.07
CA ILE A 106 -4.02 -19.31 16.27
C ILE A 106 -3.86 -19.12 17.78
N GLU A 107 -2.64 -19.27 18.27
CA GLU A 107 -2.31 -19.14 19.69
C GLU A 107 -1.25 -18.04 19.86
N PRO A 108 -1.42 -17.10 20.80
CA PRO A 108 -0.42 -16.06 21.04
C PRO A 108 0.96 -16.64 21.42
N GLY A 109 2.03 -16.06 20.87
CA GLY A 109 3.42 -16.43 21.13
C GLY A 109 3.87 -17.72 20.44
N VAL A 110 3.20 -18.12 19.37
CA VAL A 110 3.54 -19.29 18.55
C VAL A 110 3.69 -18.83 17.10
N GLY A 111 4.81 -19.15 16.46
CA GLY A 111 4.98 -19.00 15.01
C GLY A 111 4.08 -19.97 14.26
N ILE A 112 3.32 -19.47 13.30
CA ILE A 112 2.27 -20.19 12.58
C ILE A 112 2.53 -20.11 11.08
N GLN A 113 2.31 -21.21 10.37
CA GLN A 113 2.09 -21.18 8.92
C GLN A 113 0.59 -21.29 8.67
N LEU A 114 -0.03 -20.19 8.22
CA LEU A 114 -1.39 -20.21 7.70
C LEU A 114 -1.35 -20.82 6.31
N VAL A 115 -2.11 -21.90 6.09
CA VAL A 115 -2.25 -22.54 4.79
C VAL A 115 -3.66 -22.32 4.29
N PHE A 116 -3.79 -21.65 3.14
CA PHE A 116 -5.09 -21.26 2.59
C PHE A 116 -5.78 -22.44 1.89
N ASP A 117 -7.11 -22.44 1.92
CA ASP A 117 -7.95 -23.41 1.21
C ASP A 117 -8.09 -22.97 -0.25
N SER A 118 -7.31 -23.57 -1.15
CA SER A 118 -7.32 -23.26 -2.58
C SER A 118 -8.67 -23.48 -3.27
N GLU A 119 -9.60 -24.23 -2.64
CA GLU A 119 -10.94 -24.46 -3.18
C GLU A 119 -11.97 -23.42 -2.71
N ALA A 120 -11.64 -22.63 -1.67
CA ALA A 120 -12.47 -21.53 -1.18
C ALA A 120 -12.03 -20.19 -1.79
N SER A 121 -12.95 -19.22 -1.84
CA SER A 121 -12.62 -17.83 -2.16
C SER A 121 -12.04 -17.09 -0.96
N THR A 122 -12.38 -17.52 0.27
CA THR A 122 -11.92 -16.95 1.52
C THR A 122 -11.52 -18.07 2.48
N SER A 123 -10.35 -17.92 3.09
CA SER A 123 -9.82 -18.78 4.14
C SER A 123 -9.95 -18.06 5.46
N MET A 124 -10.65 -18.66 6.42
CA MET A 124 -10.95 -18.03 7.72
C MET A 124 -10.25 -18.77 8.85
N PHE A 125 -9.55 -18.02 9.69
CA PHE A 125 -8.77 -18.50 10.82
C PHE A 125 -9.27 -17.83 12.11
N PRO A 126 -10.30 -18.41 12.75
CA PRO A 126 -10.86 -17.84 13.97
C PRO A 126 -9.90 -18.02 15.15
N PHE A 127 -9.86 -17.02 16.03
CA PHE A 127 -9.04 -17.05 17.25
C PHE A 127 -9.65 -16.26 18.40
N THR A 128 -9.15 -16.51 19.61
CA THR A 128 -9.55 -15.77 20.81
C THR A 128 -8.34 -15.50 21.68
N VAL A 129 -8.32 -14.37 22.38
CA VAL A 129 -7.30 -14.09 23.41
C VAL A 129 -7.89 -14.23 24.80
N SER A 130 -7.24 -15.01 25.68
CA SER A 130 -7.76 -15.24 27.04
C SER A 130 -7.65 -13.99 27.94
N LYS A 131 -6.70 -13.10 27.64
CA LYS A 131 -6.46 -11.83 28.32
C LYS A 131 -6.55 -10.71 27.27
N GLY A 132 -7.41 -9.72 27.50
CA GLY A 132 -7.47 -8.55 26.63
C GLY A 132 -6.31 -7.59 26.88
N GLY A 133 -6.06 -6.71 25.91
CA GLY A 133 -4.98 -5.73 25.90
C GLY A 133 -4.36 -5.58 24.52
N ALA A 134 -3.19 -4.96 24.47
CA ALA A 134 -2.44 -4.76 23.24
C ALA A 134 -1.81 -6.07 22.74
N TYR A 135 -1.96 -6.33 21.45
CA TYR A 135 -1.30 -7.43 20.73
C TYR A 135 -0.71 -6.91 19.42
N GLY A 136 0.40 -7.48 18.99
CA GLY A 136 1.01 -7.28 17.69
C GLY A 136 0.75 -8.51 16.82
N ILE A 137 0.38 -8.30 15.57
CA ILE A 137 0.35 -9.33 14.53
C ILE A 137 1.50 -9.01 13.58
N PHE A 138 2.30 -10.01 13.23
CA PHE A 138 3.35 -9.90 12.23
C PHE A 138 3.18 -11.01 11.19
N THR A 139 3.36 -10.69 9.92
CA THR A 139 3.08 -11.59 8.80
C THR A 139 4.18 -11.58 7.75
N GLU A 140 4.39 -12.72 7.10
CA GLU A 140 5.35 -12.86 5.99
C GLU A 140 5.08 -11.82 4.89
N HIS A 141 3.81 -11.65 4.52
CA HIS A 141 3.35 -10.73 3.48
C HIS A 141 2.52 -9.59 4.08
N VAL A 142 2.30 -8.53 3.31
CA VAL A 142 1.32 -7.48 3.64
C VAL A 142 -0.11 -8.06 3.57
N PRO A 143 -0.92 -8.00 4.63
CA PRO A 143 -2.25 -8.63 4.65
C PRO A 143 -3.24 -8.13 3.59
N ASP A 144 -3.10 -6.86 3.18
CA ASP A 144 -3.91 -6.20 2.16
C ASP A 144 -3.83 -6.93 0.81
N GLU A 145 -2.73 -7.67 0.57
CA GLU A 145 -2.57 -8.52 -0.61
C GLU A 145 -3.57 -9.68 -0.71
N PHE A 146 -4.20 -9.98 0.41
CA PHE A 146 -5.18 -11.03 0.57
C PHE A 146 -6.58 -10.45 0.84
N GLU A 147 -6.82 -9.18 0.56
CA GLU A 147 -8.14 -8.55 0.62
C GLU A 147 -8.71 -8.35 -0.78
N PHE A 148 -9.97 -8.75 -0.98
CA PHE A 148 -10.71 -8.47 -2.21
C PHE A 148 -11.87 -7.51 -1.96
N ASP A 149 -12.72 -7.83 -0.98
CA ASP A 149 -13.88 -7.03 -0.60
C ASP A 149 -14.20 -7.08 0.90
N GLU A 150 -13.36 -7.75 1.70
CA GLU A 150 -13.49 -7.85 3.16
C GLU A 150 -12.13 -7.73 3.85
N HIS A 151 -12.10 -7.04 5.00
CA HIS A 151 -10.87 -6.77 5.74
C HIS A 151 -10.21 -8.04 6.32
N TYR A 152 -8.88 -8.05 6.46
CA TYR A 152 -8.08 -9.20 6.90
C TYR A 152 -8.35 -9.57 8.36
N LEU A 153 -8.77 -8.61 9.20
CA LEU A 153 -9.12 -8.85 10.60
C LEU A 153 -10.52 -8.34 10.91
N VAL A 154 -11.41 -9.28 11.21
CA VAL A 154 -12.80 -8.96 11.59
C VAL A 154 -13.19 -9.56 12.93
N THR A 155 -14.19 -8.98 13.56
CA THR A 155 -14.89 -9.63 14.67
C THR A 155 -15.72 -10.81 14.17
N ALA A 156 -16.21 -11.67 15.08
CA ALA A 156 -17.12 -12.74 14.71
C ALA A 156 -18.46 -12.29 14.07
N ASN A 157 -18.79 -10.99 14.11
CA ASN A 157 -19.96 -10.43 13.42
C ASN A 157 -19.62 -9.88 12.02
N GLY A 158 -18.34 -9.89 11.62
CA GLY A 158 -17.87 -9.30 10.36
C GLY A 158 -17.63 -7.79 10.45
N ASP A 159 -17.49 -7.23 11.65
CA ASP A 159 -17.08 -5.83 11.82
C ASP A 159 -15.55 -5.73 11.71
N ASP A 160 -15.02 -4.79 10.92
CA ASP A 160 -13.58 -4.58 10.73
C ASP A 160 -12.87 -4.17 12.03
N VAL A 161 -11.62 -4.60 12.18
CA VAL A 161 -10.77 -4.29 13.33
C VAL A 161 -9.47 -3.66 12.84
N GLU A 162 -9.47 -2.33 12.76
CA GLU A 162 -8.33 -1.55 12.30
C GLU A 162 -7.14 -1.57 13.28
N PRO A 163 -5.90 -1.48 12.76
CA PRO A 163 -4.71 -1.38 13.58
C PRO A 163 -4.58 -0.01 14.27
N VAL A 164 -3.90 0.01 15.43
CA VAL A 164 -3.56 1.23 16.18
C VAL A 164 -2.21 1.79 15.73
N ALA A 165 -1.29 0.93 15.30
CA ALA A 165 0.04 1.28 14.79
C ALA A 165 0.47 0.23 13.77
N LEU A 166 1.28 0.65 12.78
CA LEU A 166 1.76 -0.14 11.65
C LEU A 166 3.29 -0.05 11.53
N LEU A 167 3.87 -1.12 11.01
CA LEU A 167 5.25 -1.27 10.52
C LEU A 167 5.15 -1.98 9.17
N ILE A 168 5.79 -1.41 8.16
CA ILE A 168 5.88 -1.97 6.82
C ILE A 168 7.35 -1.88 6.44
N GLU A 169 7.96 -3.01 6.10
CA GLU A 169 9.35 -3.05 5.66
C GLU A 169 9.46 -2.57 4.21
N GLU A 170 10.54 -1.84 3.90
CA GLU A 170 10.72 -1.08 2.64
C GLU A 170 10.74 -1.92 1.35
N ASP A 171 10.75 -3.26 1.45
CA ASP A 171 10.72 -4.20 0.31
C ASP A 171 9.40 -5.02 0.24
N GLY A 172 8.48 -4.80 1.19
CA GLY A 172 7.12 -5.37 1.19
C GLY A 172 6.24 -4.64 0.17
N HIS A 173 6.47 -4.91 -1.11
CA HIS A 173 5.62 -4.41 -2.18
C HIS A 173 4.21 -4.93 -1.97
N SER A 174 3.25 -4.05 -1.68
CA SER A 174 1.83 -4.39 -1.63
C SER A 174 1.38 -4.90 -3.01
N HIS A 175 1.39 -6.21 -3.23
CA HIS A 175 0.85 -6.84 -4.43
C HIS A 175 -0.68 -7.07 -4.36
N GLY A 176 -1.38 -6.28 -3.55
CA GLY A 176 -2.82 -6.42 -3.30
C GLY A 176 -3.75 -5.75 -4.27
N HIS A 177 -3.22 -4.94 -5.17
CA HIS A 177 -4.01 -4.29 -6.21
C HIS A 177 -3.44 -4.71 -7.56
N THR A 178 -4.31 -5.12 -8.49
CA THR A 178 -3.95 -5.62 -9.84
C THR A 178 -3.28 -4.57 -10.75
N THR A 179 -2.70 -3.54 -10.19
CA THR A 179 -1.93 -2.52 -10.86
C THR A 179 -0.50 -2.72 -10.41
N GLU A 180 0.26 -3.56 -11.12
CA GLU A 180 1.71 -3.30 -11.15
C GLU A 180 1.88 -1.82 -11.51
N CYS A 181 2.79 -1.13 -10.82
CA CYS A 181 3.37 0.15 -11.17
C CYS A 181 3.83 0.14 -12.63
N LEU A 182 2.90 0.26 -13.56
CA LEU A 182 3.23 0.33 -14.96
C LEU A 182 3.92 1.67 -15.11
N GLU A 183 5.18 1.61 -15.52
CA GLU A 183 5.88 2.78 -16.02
C GLU A 183 4.93 3.51 -16.98
N PRO A 184 4.89 4.85 -16.97
CA PRO A 184 4.09 5.63 -17.90
C PRO A 184 4.09 5.13 -19.36
N THR A 185 5.20 4.55 -19.83
CA THR A 185 5.34 3.99 -21.18
C THR A 185 4.62 2.66 -21.42
N ASP A 186 4.26 1.95 -20.35
CA ASP A 186 3.54 0.67 -20.39
C ASP A 186 2.04 0.84 -20.11
N ARG A 187 1.61 2.03 -19.66
CA ARG A 187 0.19 2.39 -19.50
C ARG A 187 -0.42 2.78 -20.86
N PRO A 188 -1.65 2.32 -21.17
CA PRO A 188 -2.37 2.84 -22.32
C PRO A 188 -2.68 4.33 -22.16
N ASP A 189 -2.60 5.09 -23.25
CA ASP A 189 -2.91 6.53 -23.24
C ASP A 189 -4.41 6.75 -22.99
N CYS A 190 -4.75 7.63 -22.04
CA CYS A 190 -6.13 7.87 -21.62
C CYS A 190 -7.04 8.28 -22.78
N SER A 191 -6.56 9.11 -23.70
CA SER A 191 -7.32 9.59 -24.85
C SER A 191 -7.79 8.46 -25.78
N CYS A 192 -7.12 7.31 -25.74
CA CYS A 192 -7.47 6.11 -26.50
C CYS A 192 -8.56 5.26 -25.81
N LEU A 193 -8.83 5.49 -24.52
CA LEU A 193 -9.67 4.65 -23.67
C LEU A 193 -11.04 5.25 -23.37
N VAL A 194 -11.14 6.58 -23.28
CA VAL A 194 -12.35 7.34 -22.88
C VAL A 194 -13.55 7.22 -23.84
N GLY A 195 -13.35 6.63 -25.02
CA GLY A 195 -14.42 6.30 -25.98
C GLY A 195 -15.26 7.51 -26.40
N ASP A 196 -16.58 7.42 -26.21
CA ASP A 196 -17.53 8.47 -26.61
C ASP A 196 -17.70 9.58 -25.54
N LEU A 197 -17.00 9.52 -24.39
CA LEU A 197 -17.14 10.51 -23.31
C LEU A 197 -16.58 11.88 -23.69
N GLY A 198 -15.53 11.93 -24.51
CA GLY A 198 -14.98 13.18 -25.03
C GLY A 198 -13.46 13.20 -25.10
N GLU A 199 -12.92 14.36 -25.47
CA GLU A 199 -11.48 14.66 -25.43
C GLU A 199 -11.18 15.50 -24.17
N LEU A 200 -9.89 15.63 -23.83
CA LEU A 200 -9.43 16.50 -22.74
C LEU A 200 -9.94 17.95 -22.92
N ASP A 201 -10.75 18.43 -21.96
CA ASP A 201 -11.25 19.80 -21.90
C ASP A 201 -11.27 20.30 -20.46
N CYS A 202 -10.14 20.87 -20.01
CA CYS A 202 -9.98 21.44 -18.68
C CYS A 202 -10.91 22.61 -18.35
N ALA A 203 -11.68 23.13 -19.32
CA ALA A 203 -12.70 24.13 -19.05
C ALA A 203 -14.10 23.52 -18.78
N ASN A 204 -14.30 22.23 -19.06
CA ASN A 204 -15.58 21.54 -18.93
C ASN A 204 -15.63 20.68 -17.66
N THR A 205 -15.60 21.33 -16.50
CA THR A 205 -15.69 20.64 -15.21
C THR A 205 -16.98 19.84 -15.04
N THR A 206 -18.08 20.24 -15.68
CA THR A 206 -19.36 19.55 -15.58
C THR A 206 -19.29 18.10 -16.08
N SER A 207 -18.61 17.83 -17.19
CA SER A 207 -18.49 16.45 -17.69
C SER A 207 -17.61 15.59 -16.79
N VAL A 208 -16.59 16.18 -16.16
CA VAL A 208 -15.71 15.47 -15.22
C VAL A 208 -16.46 15.16 -13.92
N GLU A 209 -17.24 16.11 -13.38
CA GLU A 209 -18.13 15.89 -12.23
C GLU A 209 -19.18 14.81 -12.51
N GLU A 210 -19.76 14.77 -13.72
CA GLU A 210 -20.70 13.73 -14.12
C GLU A 210 -20.04 12.34 -14.19
N ALA A 211 -18.81 12.26 -14.68
CA ALA A 211 -18.04 11.02 -14.68
C ALA A 211 -17.68 10.56 -13.25
N MET A 212 -17.25 11.50 -12.40
CA MET A 212 -16.96 11.22 -10.99
C MET A 212 -18.21 10.75 -10.23
N GLN A 213 -19.37 11.36 -10.51
CA GLN A 213 -20.64 10.90 -9.95
C GLN A 213 -21.02 9.49 -10.44
N TYR A 214 -20.72 9.16 -11.70
CA TYR A 214 -20.94 7.81 -12.22
C TYR A 214 -20.11 6.78 -11.46
N LEU A 215 -18.82 7.08 -11.21
CA LEU A 215 -17.91 6.20 -10.47
C LEU A 215 -18.46 5.88 -9.07
N ASN A 216 -18.88 6.92 -8.36
CA ASN A 216 -19.49 6.81 -7.03
C ASN A 216 -20.82 6.05 -7.04
N ASP A 217 -21.74 6.40 -7.95
CA ASP A 217 -23.09 5.80 -8.02
C ASP A 217 -23.05 4.30 -8.34
N ASN A 218 -22.02 3.86 -9.06
CA ASN A 218 -21.84 2.47 -9.47
C ASN A 218 -20.83 1.71 -8.62
N LYS A 219 -20.28 2.33 -7.55
CA LYS A 219 -19.30 1.72 -6.65
C LYS A 219 -18.14 1.12 -7.43
N CYS A 220 -17.59 1.89 -8.37
CA CYS A 220 -16.61 1.37 -9.30
C CYS A 220 -15.35 0.86 -8.59
N ASN A 221 -15.01 1.41 -7.42
CA ASN A 221 -13.92 0.96 -6.57
C ASN A 221 -14.18 -0.32 -5.74
N GLU A 222 -15.38 -0.91 -5.80
CA GLU A 222 -15.66 -2.14 -5.05
C GLU A 222 -15.40 -3.39 -5.90
N GLY A 223 -14.56 -4.31 -5.39
CA GLY A 223 -14.25 -5.59 -6.02
C GLY A 223 -13.74 -5.41 -7.46
N CYS A 224 -14.36 -6.10 -8.42
CA CYS A 224 -13.98 -5.97 -9.84
C CYS A 224 -14.85 -4.98 -10.63
N ASN A 225 -15.54 -4.02 -9.99
CA ASN A 225 -16.45 -3.13 -10.72
C ASN A 225 -15.72 -2.23 -11.73
N CYS A 226 -14.47 -1.83 -11.47
CA CYS A 226 -13.60 -1.13 -12.43
C CYS A 226 -13.39 -1.88 -13.76
N TYR A 227 -13.70 -3.18 -13.82
CA TYR A 227 -13.60 -4.00 -15.03
C TYR A 227 -14.85 -3.87 -15.92
N ASP A 228 -15.94 -3.26 -15.42
CA ASP A 228 -17.08 -2.87 -16.24
C ASP A 228 -16.67 -1.75 -17.20
N GLU A 229 -17.13 -1.83 -18.46
CA GLU A 229 -16.81 -0.85 -19.49
C GLU A 229 -17.20 0.57 -19.08
N GLY A 230 -18.33 0.74 -18.40
CA GLY A 230 -18.77 2.04 -17.90
C GLY A 230 -17.85 2.57 -16.80
N CYS A 231 -17.49 1.74 -15.82
CA CYS A 231 -16.57 2.14 -14.75
C CYS A 231 -15.19 2.49 -15.29
N ALA A 232 -14.59 1.62 -16.09
CA ALA A 232 -13.29 1.85 -16.70
C ALA A 232 -13.26 3.16 -17.50
N MET A 233 -14.23 3.37 -18.39
CA MET A 233 -14.26 4.57 -19.24
C MET A 233 -14.42 5.87 -18.43
N ASN A 234 -15.26 5.89 -17.40
CA ASN A 234 -15.41 7.09 -16.57
C ASN A 234 -14.16 7.34 -15.71
N PHE A 235 -13.51 6.28 -15.23
CA PHE A 235 -12.26 6.41 -14.48
C PHE A 235 -11.15 7.00 -15.36
N TYR A 236 -10.91 6.43 -16.54
CA TYR A 236 -9.95 6.99 -17.50
C TYR A 236 -10.27 8.43 -17.89
N PHE A 237 -11.56 8.81 -17.93
CA PHE A 237 -11.96 10.18 -18.25
C PHE A 237 -11.60 11.13 -17.11
N VAL A 238 -11.78 10.72 -15.86
CA VAL A 238 -11.34 11.52 -14.70
C VAL A 238 -9.80 11.56 -14.64
N ASP A 239 -9.11 10.42 -14.74
CA ASP A 239 -7.65 10.29 -14.69
C ASP A 239 -6.95 11.17 -15.76
N MET A 240 -7.49 11.19 -16.98
CA MET A 240 -7.01 12.06 -18.07
C MET A 240 -7.06 13.55 -17.69
N HIS A 241 -8.14 13.98 -17.03
CA HIS A 241 -8.29 15.38 -16.65
C HIS A 241 -7.43 15.71 -15.43
N HIS A 242 -7.47 14.86 -14.40
CA HIS A 242 -6.67 14.99 -13.18
C HIS A 242 -5.18 15.15 -13.52
N SER A 243 -4.68 14.28 -14.40
CA SER A 243 -3.26 14.29 -14.78
C SER A 243 -2.85 15.47 -15.67
N ALA A 244 -3.73 15.94 -16.56
CA ALA A 244 -3.34 16.84 -17.66
C ALA A 244 -3.83 18.29 -17.52
N CYS A 245 -4.75 18.53 -16.59
CA CYS A 245 -5.23 19.86 -16.29
C CYS A 245 -4.33 20.58 -15.29
N ASP A 246 -4.42 21.91 -15.27
CA ASP A 246 -3.70 22.72 -14.28
C ASP A 246 -4.30 22.46 -12.89
N GLU A 247 -3.48 22.47 -11.85
CA GLU A 247 -3.79 22.23 -10.42
C GLU A 247 -5.00 23.02 -9.84
N ASN A 248 -5.55 23.98 -10.59
CA ASN A 248 -6.71 24.79 -10.21
C ASN A 248 -7.89 24.68 -11.20
N ALA A 249 -7.85 23.72 -12.12
CA ALA A 249 -8.82 23.61 -13.21
C ALA A 249 -10.03 22.75 -12.84
N LEU A 250 -9.86 21.68 -12.08
CA LEU A 250 -10.96 20.79 -11.70
C LEU A 250 -11.50 21.12 -10.30
N PRO A 251 -12.72 20.67 -9.98
CA PRO A 251 -13.24 20.79 -8.63
C PRO A 251 -12.48 19.89 -7.67
N MET A 252 -12.18 20.38 -6.47
CA MET A 252 -11.49 19.61 -5.41
C MET A 252 -12.15 18.25 -5.09
N ALA A 253 -13.48 18.16 -5.18
CA ALA A 253 -14.19 16.88 -4.99
C ALA A 253 -13.91 15.83 -6.08
N VAL A 254 -13.40 16.25 -7.23
CA VAL A 254 -12.90 15.36 -8.28
C VAL A 254 -11.42 15.05 -8.06
N GLU A 255 -10.61 16.08 -7.74
CA GLU A 255 -9.17 15.91 -7.49
C GLU A 255 -8.94 14.92 -6.34
N GLU A 256 -9.50 15.18 -5.15
CA GLU A 256 -9.40 14.27 -4.00
C GLU A 256 -10.16 12.95 -4.23
N GLY A 257 -11.37 13.04 -4.77
CA GLY A 257 -12.26 11.88 -4.85
C GLY A 257 -11.79 10.80 -5.83
N PHE A 258 -10.93 11.14 -6.78
CA PHE A 258 -10.40 10.18 -7.76
C PHE A 258 -9.49 9.13 -7.10
N HIS A 259 -8.73 9.50 -6.07
CA HIS A 259 -7.80 8.63 -5.35
C HIS A 259 -8.50 7.43 -4.68
N ASP A 260 -9.77 7.58 -4.27
CA ASP A 260 -10.63 6.49 -3.77
C ASP A 260 -10.76 5.30 -4.74
N PHE A 261 -10.40 5.50 -6.02
CA PHE A 261 -10.53 4.50 -7.09
C PHE A 261 -9.19 3.94 -7.55
N GLU A 262 -8.05 4.53 -7.22
CA GLU A 262 -6.74 4.13 -7.74
C GLU A 262 -6.32 2.73 -7.25
N GLY A 263 -6.76 2.32 -6.05
CA GLY A 263 -6.56 0.95 -5.56
C GLY A 263 -7.39 -0.12 -6.29
N ALA A 264 -8.44 0.26 -7.03
CA ALA A 264 -9.35 -0.69 -7.69
C ALA A 264 -9.33 -0.58 -9.22
N CYS A 265 -9.03 0.59 -9.75
CA CYS A 265 -9.06 0.92 -11.16
C CYS A 265 -7.65 1.12 -11.67
N GLN A 266 -7.30 0.41 -12.75
CA GLN A 266 -6.01 0.61 -13.41
C GLN A 266 -5.95 2.00 -14.06
N ARG A 267 -4.96 2.81 -13.69
CA ARG A 267 -4.67 4.11 -14.32
C ARG A 267 -4.29 3.98 -15.78
N CYS A 268 -4.61 5.02 -16.54
CA CYS A 268 -4.04 5.26 -17.85
C CYS A 268 -2.90 6.27 -17.73
N TYR A 269 -2.31 6.67 -18.83
CA TYR A 269 -1.35 7.76 -18.83
C TYR A 269 -1.80 8.90 -19.73
N GLU A 270 -1.63 10.12 -19.24
CA GLU A 270 -1.73 11.35 -20.01
C GLU A 270 -0.58 12.26 -19.59
N SER A 271 -0.03 13.03 -20.52
CA SER A 271 1.11 13.89 -20.21
C SER A 271 0.69 15.00 -19.22
N PRO A 272 1.47 15.25 -18.15
CA PRO A 272 1.19 16.32 -17.20
C PRO A 272 1.11 17.70 -17.86
N HIS A 273 0.29 18.58 -17.28
CA HIS A 273 0.15 19.95 -17.76
C HIS A 273 1.50 20.67 -17.86
N GLN A 274 1.74 21.38 -18.97
CA GLN A 274 2.94 22.18 -19.15
C GLN A 274 2.61 23.66 -19.12
N ASN A 275 3.01 24.34 -18.05
CA ASN A 275 2.89 25.78 -17.91
C ASN A 275 4.17 26.49 -18.41
N PRO A 276 4.12 27.25 -19.53
CA PRO A 276 5.31 27.90 -20.08
C PRO A 276 5.93 28.98 -19.18
N ALA A 277 5.23 29.39 -18.11
CA ALA A 277 5.73 30.34 -17.13
C ALA A 277 6.56 29.68 -16.01
N LEU A 278 6.51 28.36 -15.87
CA LEU A 278 7.19 27.61 -14.83
C LEU A 278 8.45 26.91 -15.37
N GLU A 279 9.41 26.68 -14.49
CA GLU A 279 10.60 25.88 -14.78
C GLU A 279 10.31 24.39 -14.57
N ALA A 280 11.19 23.52 -15.05
CA ALA A 280 11.06 22.08 -14.81
C ALA A 280 11.28 21.74 -13.32
N CYS A 281 10.54 20.77 -12.81
CA CYS A 281 10.76 20.24 -11.47
C CYS A 281 12.14 19.57 -11.36
N ASN A 282 12.69 19.54 -10.14
CA ASN A 282 13.87 18.72 -9.89
C ASN A 282 13.48 17.24 -9.92
N PRO A 283 14.34 16.35 -10.43
CA PRO A 283 14.11 14.91 -10.33
C PRO A 283 13.98 14.47 -8.87
N ILE A 284 13.04 13.58 -8.59
CA ILE A 284 12.83 12.96 -7.28
C ILE A 284 13.27 11.49 -7.30
N ASP A 285 13.40 10.91 -6.12
CA ASP A 285 13.56 9.48 -5.90
C ASP A 285 12.30 9.00 -5.20
N CYS A 286 11.45 8.23 -5.87
CA CYS A 286 10.15 7.81 -5.31
C CYS A 286 10.26 6.96 -4.05
N LYS A 287 11.47 6.51 -3.71
CA LYS A 287 11.74 5.73 -2.49
C LYS A 287 12.12 6.59 -1.28
N ASP A 288 12.27 7.91 -1.42
CA ASP A 288 12.69 8.80 -0.33
C ASP A 288 11.47 9.38 0.42
N TYR A 289 10.75 8.48 1.11
CA TYR A 289 9.56 8.78 1.91
C TYR A 289 9.78 9.84 3.00
N ASP A 290 10.97 9.87 3.59
CA ASP A 290 11.39 10.87 4.58
C ASP A 290 11.36 12.29 3.98
N SER A 291 11.79 12.43 2.72
CA SER A 291 11.77 13.70 2.01
C SER A 291 10.35 14.20 1.80
N ILE A 292 9.45 13.39 1.23
CA ILE A 292 8.07 13.84 0.97
C ILE A 292 7.34 14.16 2.28
N THR A 293 7.48 13.32 3.30
CA THR A 293 6.88 13.54 4.63
C THR A 293 7.38 14.83 5.28
N SER A 294 8.69 15.12 5.17
CA SER A 294 9.28 16.35 5.70
C SER A 294 8.78 17.61 4.98
N ASN A 295 8.61 17.55 3.65
CA ASN A 295 8.13 18.67 2.85
C ASN A 295 6.66 18.98 3.14
N ILE A 296 5.79 17.97 3.19
CA ILE A 296 4.37 18.15 3.59
C ILE A 296 4.29 18.72 5.01
N THR A 297 5.04 18.14 5.95
CA THR A 297 5.09 18.65 7.34
C THR A 297 5.52 20.13 7.38
N TYR A 298 6.48 20.52 6.54
CA TYR A 298 6.94 21.90 6.46
C TYR A 298 5.84 22.83 5.94
N LEU A 299 5.13 22.44 4.87
CA LEU A 299 4.02 23.20 4.29
C LEU A 299 2.85 23.35 5.28
N SER A 300 2.51 22.29 6.01
CA SER A 300 1.42 22.26 7.00
C SER A 300 1.76 23.00 8.30
N THR A 301 3.04 23.28 8.58
CA THR A 301 3.46 23.91 9.84
C THR A 301 3.07 25.39 9.87
N PRO A 302 2.14 25.83 10.76
CA PRO A 302 1.59 27.20 10.71
C PRO A 302 2.63 28.31 10.91
N SER A 303 3.73 28.04 11.60
CA SER A 303 4.80 29.02 11.82
C SER A 303 5.62 29.32 10.56
N ASN A 304 5.53 28.48 9.53
CA ASN A 304 6.24 28.66 8.26
C ASN A 304 5.48 29.58 7.29
N ASP A 305 4.17 29.80 7.53
CA ASP A 305 3.33 30.76 6.79
C ASP A 305 3.28 30.50 5.27
N CYS A 306 3.38 29.23 4.86
CA CYS A 306 3.38 28.84 3.44
C CYS A 306 2.04 29.13 2.75
N ILE A 307 0.93 28.94 3.47
CA ILE A 307 -0.42 29.25 2.97
C ILE A 307 -0.57 30.74 2.66
N THR A 308 -0.25 31.64 3.61
CA THR A 308 -0.39 33.09 3.39
C THR A 308 0.58 33.60 2.34
N SER A 309 1.77 33.00 2.25
CA SER A 309 2.78 33.36 1.25
C SER A 309 2.53 32.73 -0.12
N GLN A 310 1.51 31.88 -0.26
CA GLN A 310 1.16 31.19 -1.50
C GLN A 310 2.34 30.40 -2.10
N CYS A 311 3.20 29.86 -1.24
CA CYS A 311 4.44 29.21 -1.67
C CYS A 311 5.31 30.04 -2.65
N ALA A 312 5.24 31.38 -2.61
CA ALA A 312 5.78 32.20 -3.68
C ALA A 312 7.33 32.29 -3.77
N ALA A 313 8.04 31.91 -2.71
CA ALA A 313 9.51 31.93 -2.68
C ALA A 313 10.08 31.11 -1.52
N GLY A 314 11.39 30.84 -1.60
CA GLY A 314 12.16 30.27 -0.51
C GLY A 314 11.78 28.82 -0.21
N ASP A 315 11.85 28.45 1.07
CA ASP A 315 11.63 27.07 1.51
C ASP A 315 10.19 26.57 1.24
N CYS A 316 9.18 27.44 1.31
CA CYS A 316 7.81 27.06 0.95
C CYS A 316 7.69 26.72 -0.54
N GLN A 317 8.35 27.49 -1.42
CA GLN A 317 8.37 27.19 -2.86
C GLN A 317 9.11 25.88 -3.15
N ALA A 318 10.29 25.70 -2.53
CA ALA A 318 11.09 24.50 -2.73
C ALA A 318 10.37 23.24 -2.22
N SER A 319 9.67 23.35 -1.08
CA SER A 319 8.87 22.24 -0.55
C SER A 319 7.71 21.92 -1.49
N TRP A 320 6.98 22.95 -1.95
CA TRP A 320 5.87 22.77 -2.89
C TRP A 320 6.29 22.11 -4.19
N GLN A 321 7.38 22.57 -4.80
CA GLN A 321 7.94 21.97 -6.02
C GLN A 321 8.38 20.52 -5.81
N THR A 322 8.80 20.16 -4.60
CA THR A 322 9.13 18.77 -4.26
C THR A 322 7.87 17.92 -4.17
N VAL A 323 6.80 18.42 -3.52
CA VAL A 323 5.52 17.70 -3.44
C VAL A 323 4.92 17.46 -4.84
N ILE A 324 4.86 18.49 -5.71
CA ILE A 324 4.45 18.33 -7.12
C ILE A 324 5.27 17.25 -7.82
N ALA A 325 6.60 17.31 -7.67
CA ALA A 325 7.47 16.35 -8.34
C ALA A 325 7.23 14.92 -7.88
N TYR A 326 6.93 14.69 -6.60
CA TYR A 326 6.54 13.37 -6.08
C TYR A 326 5.21 12.93 -6.66
N HIS A 327 4.15 13.73 -6.49
CA HIS A 327 2.80 13.39 -6.94
C HIS A 327 2.74 13.07 -8.45
N ASP A 328 3.35 13.90 -9.29
CA ASP A 328 3.23 13.75 -10.76
C ASP A 328 4.27 12.79 -11.38
N THR A 329 5.26 12.32 -10.62
CA THR A 329 6.33 11.43 -11.12
C THR A 329 6.27 10.04 -10.51
N CYS A 330 5.94 9.94 -9.23
CA CYS A 330 5.86 8.67 -8.53
C CYS A 330 4.52 8.01 -8.78
N CYS A 331 4.48 6.72 -8.56
CA CYS A 331 3.26 5.96 -8.68
C CYS A 331 2.54 5.90 -7.34
N ASP A 332 1.23 5.68 -7.41
CA ASP A 332 0.32 5.80 -6.27
C ASP A 332 0.60 4.74 -5.19
N GLU A 333 1.11 3.57 -5.56
CA GLU A 333 1.53 2.52 -4.61
C GLU A 333 2.87 2.83 -3.90
N ASP A 334 3.65 3.81 -4.39
CA ASP A 334 4.82 4.37 -3.71
C ASP A 334 4.45 5.63 -2.88
N LEU A 335 3.18 5.98 -2.75
CA LEU A 335 2.72 7.14 -1.98
C LEU A 335 1.56 6.73 -1.05
N PRO A 336 1.70 6.90 0.28
CA PRO A 336 0.54 6.76 1.17
C PRO A 336 -0.60 7.66 0.70
N GLU A 337 -1.84 7.16 0.60
CA GLU A 337 -3.03 7.93 0.19
C GLU A 337 -3.14 9.28 0.91
N THR A 338 -2.86 9.30 2.22
CA THR A 338 -2.82 10.55 3.01
C THR A 338 -1.85 11.61 2.49
N ILE A 339 -0.76 11.21 1.83
CA ILE A 339 0.24 12.08 1.21
C ILE A 339 -0.25 12.58 -0.15
N GLU A 340 -0.91 11.72 -0.94
CA GLU A 340 -1.53 12.10 -2.21
C GLU A 340 -2.68 13.08 -2.01
N GLU A 341 -3.61 12.79 -1.09
CA GLU A 341 -4.72 13.70 -0.78
C GLU A 341 -4.22 15.04 -0.21
N SER A 342 -3.17 15.01 0.63
CA SER A 342 -2.61 16.22 1.25
C SER A 342 -1.97 17.17 0.23
N PHE A 343 -1.69 16.73 -0.99
CA PHE A 343 -1.19 17.61 -2.04
C PHE A 343 -2.27 18.62 -2.47
N HIS A 344 -3.53 18.17 -2.66
CA HIS A 344 -4.65 19.01 -3.09
C HIS A 344 -5.01 20.12 -2.08
N ASP A 345 -4.76 19.90 -0.79
CA ASP A 345 -4.87 20.92 0.27
C ASP A 345 -4.04 22.19 -0.04
N PHE A 346 -2.94 22.04 -0.79
CA PHE A 346 -2.03 23.13 -1.15
C PHE A 346 -2.22 23.67 -2.56
N GLU A 347 -2.80 22.90 -3.49
CA GLU A 347 -2.94 23.30 -4.90
C GLU A 347 -3.75 24.59 -5.09
N GLU A 348 -4.84 24.78 -4.32
CA GLU A 348 -5.63 26.02 -4.39
C GLU A 348 -4.85 27.26 -3.90
N VAL A 349 -3.80 27.04 -3.10
CA VAL A 349 -3.11 28.09 -2.36
C VAL A 349 -1.72 28.39 -2.94
N CYS A 350 -1.00 27.37 -3.37
CA CYS A 350 0.40 27.42 -3.74
C CYS A 350 0.59 27.55 -5.25
N LEU A 351 0.45 28.78 -5.74
CA LEU A 351 0.42 29.12 -7.18
C LEU A 351 1.79 29.12 -7.89
N PHE A 352 2.85 28.59 -7.26
CA PHE A 352 4.23 28.74 -7.72
C PHE A 352 4.97 27.40 -7.81
N GLY A 353 4.41 26.48 -8.58
CA GLY A 353 4.93 25.14 -8.80
C GLY A 353 6.10 25.04 -9.79
N CYS A 354 6.18 23.89 -10.46
CA CYS A 354 7.14 23.54 -11.50
C CYS A 354 6.50 22.55 -12.49
N ASN A 355 7.10 22.35 -13.66
CA ASN A 355 6.61 21.40 -14.65
C ASN A 355 7.29 20.03 -14.48
N VAL A 356 6.54 18.98 -14.18
CA VAL A 356 7.00 17.60 -14.37
C VAL A 356 7.06 17.29 -15.86
N GLN A 357 8.11 16.59 -16.28
CA GLN A 357 8.30 16.27 -17.70
C GLN A 357 7.79 14.87 -17.98
N ALA A 358 7.10 14.70 -19.11
CA ALA A 358 6.78 13.38 -19.61
C ALA A 358 8.07 12.55 -19.80
N PRO A 359 8.00 11.21 -19.66
CA PRO A 359 9.13 10.32 -19.88
C PRO A 359 9.77 10.55 -21.26
N GLU A 360 11.09 10.39 -21.34
CA GLU A 360 11.80 10.56 -22.60
C GLU A 360 11.28 9.56 -23.66
N GLY A 361 10.78 10.09 -24.78
CA GLY A 361 10.27 9.27 -25.88
C GLY A 361 8.79 8.90 -25.74
N TYR A 362 8.07 9.48 -24.77
CA TYR A 362 6.62 9.37 -24.72
C TYR A 362 5.97 9.88 -26.02
N GLU A 363 5.10 9.05 -26.58
CA GLU A 363 4.26 9.34 -27.74
C GLU A 363 2.93 8.62 -27.51
N VAL A 364 1.82 9.25 -27.91
CA VAL A 364 0.48 8.65 -27.82
C VAL A 364 0.46 7.30 -28.55
N ASP A 365 0.20 6.21 -27.81
CA ASP A 365 0.12 4.85 -28.36
C ASP A 365 -1.21 4.16 -28.04
N CYS A 366 -2.17 4.29 -28.94
CA CYS A 366 -3.45 3.56 -28.87
C CYS A 366 -3.35 2.06 -29.25
N THR A 367 -2.15 1.52 -29.44
CA THR A 367 -1.95 0.09 -29.75
C THR A 367 -1.61 -0.76 -28.54
N LEU A 368 -1.27 -0.12 -27.42
CA LEU A 368 -1.20 -0.80 -26.13
C LEU A 368 -2.56 -1.46 -25.85
N PRO A 369 -2.55 -2.70 -25.31
CA PRO A 369 -3.79 -3.35 -24.99
C PRO A 369 -4.59 -2.46 -24.03
N LYS A 370 -5.90 -2.36 -24.28
CA LYS A 370 -6.83 -1.92 -23.25
C LYS A 370 -6.80 -3.00 -22.19
N ASN A 371 -5.82 -2.93 -21.32
CA ASN A 371 -5.82 -3.67 -20.10
C ASN A 371 -6.95 -3.04 -19.30
N MET A 372 -8.17 -3.54 -19.49
CA MET A 372 -9.21 -3.43 -18.47
C MET A 372 -8.85 -4.33 -17.27
N VAL A 373 -7.60 -4.83 -17.20
CA VAL A 373 -7.11 -6.01 -16.47
C VAL A 373 -5.58 -6.16 -16.62
N MET A 374 -4.85 -6.42 -15.52
CA MET A 374 -3.93 -7.58 -15.48
C MET A 374 -4.41 -8.59 -14.44
#